data_AF-A0A1Y5YTQ4-F1
#
_entry.id   AF-A0A1Y5YTQ4-F1
#
_cell.length_a   1.000
_cell.length_b   1.000
_cell.length_c   1.000
_cell.angle_alpha   90.00
_cell.angle_beta   90.00
_cell.angle_gamma   90.00
#
_symmetry.space_group_name_H-M   'P 1'
#
loop_
_entity.id
_entity.type
_entity.pdbx_description
1 polymer ?
#
loop_
_entity_poly.entity_id
_entity_poly.type
_entity_poly.pdbx_seq_one_letter_code
_entity_poly.pdbx_strand_id
1 'polypeptide(L)'
;MKVKVTHSFDIGLITSQLKEARKSCVEAAREPFATEAKRITVDEDHVDSSRYVNSISERTDFPATNKTGRGTIKPTGDDIVNILTETRDRTTLETGTAVPYAHHVERRYNIIGRGLDNAEADMHAAGGKAAIQIFSK
;
A
#
# COMPACT_ATOMS: atom_id res chain seq x y z
N MET A 1 27.16 43.94 16.49
CA MET A 1 27.33 43.18 15.23
C MET A 1 25.99 42.48 14.94
N LYS A 2 25.22 42.93 13.94
CA LYS A 2 23.94 42.29 13.59
C LYS A 2 24.24 41.14 12.63
N VAL A 3 24.13 39.91 13.11
CA VAL A 3 24.24 38.71 12.27
C VAL A 3 23.03 38.70 11.34
N LYS A 4 23.22 39.04 10.06
CA LYS A 4 22.23 38.79 9.03
C LYS A 4 22.25 37.30 8.74
N VAL A 5 21.29 36.56 9.30
CA VAL A 5 21.04 35.18 8.89
C VAL A 5 20.32 35.25 7.54
N THR A 6 21.06 35.05 6.45
CA THR A 6 20.49 34.76 5.14
C THR A 6 20.15 33.28 5.09
N HIS A 7 18.90 32.91 5.34
CA HIS A 7 18.42 31.59 4.95
C HIS A 7 18.29 31.58 3.43
N SER A 8 19.27 30.98 2.74
CA SER A 8 19.13 30.66 1.32
C SER A 8 18.16 29.48 1.20
N PHE A 9 16.97 29.71 0.65
CA PHE A 9 16.05 28.63 0.29
C PHE A 9 16.61 27.86 -0.90
N ASP A 10 17.08 26.64 -0.67
CA ASP A 10 17.44 25.72 -1.75
C ASP A 10 16.17 25.09 -2.34
N ILE A 11 15.64 25.73 -3.39
CA ILE A 11 14.44 25.29 -4.09
C ILE A 11 14.63 23.88 -4.68
N GLY A 12 15.85 23.54 -5.11
CA GLY A 12 16.17 22.23 -5.67
C GLY A 12 16.06 21.13 -4.63
N LEU A 13 16.66 21.35 -3.45
CA LEU A 13 16.57 20.44 -2.31
C LEU A 13 15.12 20.26 -1.85
N ILE A 14 14.37 21.35 -1.68
CA ILE A 14 12.97 21.31 -1.24
C ILE A 14 12.11 20.52 -2.23
N THR A 15 12.31 20.73 -3.53
CA THR A 15 11.56 20.01 -4.58
C THR A 15 11.86 18.51 -4.54
N SER A 16 13.13 18.13 -4.34
CA SER A 16 13.55 16.74 -4.19
C SER A 16 12.89 16.09 -2.95
N GLN A 17 12.98 16.75 -1.79
CA GLN A 17 12.39 16.25 -0.55
C GLN A 17 10.87 16.11 -0.64
N LEU A 18 10.17 17.06 -1.27
CA LEU A 18 8.72 16.96 -1.50
C LEU A 18 8.36 15.76 -2.39
N LYS A 19 9.16 15.48 -3.42
CA LYS A 19 8.94 14.32 -4.29
C LYS A 19 9.17 13.01 -3.52
N GLU A 20 10.26 12.90 -2.79
CA GLU A 20 10.56 11.74 -1.94
C GLU A 20 9.51 11.53 -0.87
N ALA A 21 9.04 12.60 -0.22
CA ALA A 21 7.99 12.55 0.79
C ALA A 21 6.66 12.03 0.23
N ARG A 22 6.24 12.45 -0.97
CA ARG A 22 5.02 11.93 -1.61
C ARG A 22 5.13 10.44 -1.91
N LYS A 23 6.26 10.00 -2.45
CA LYS A 23 6.53 8.59 -2.74
C LYS A 23 6.49 7.76 -1.45
N SER A 24 7.23 8.19 -0.43
CA SER A 24 7.29 7.51 0.86
C SER A 24 5.92 7.45 1.54
N CYS A 25 5.11 8.50 1.41
CA CYS A 25 3.75 8.55 1.93
C CYS A 25 2.86 7.44 1.34
N VAL A 26 2.78 7.33 0.01
CA VAL A 26 1.91 6.33 -0.63
C VAL A 26 2.42 4.91 -0.42
N GLU A 27 3.73 4.71 -0.42
CA GLU A 27 4.34 3.39 -0.16
C GLU A 27 4.10 2.92 1.27
N ALA A 28 4.14 3.83 2.26
CA ALA A 28 3.85 3.51 3.65
C ALA A 28 2.34 3.30 3.89
N ALA A 29 1.48 4.10 3.27
CA ALA A 29 0.03 3.94 3.35
C ALA A 29 -0.47 2.60 2.77
N ARG A 30 0.31 1.99 1.88
CA ARG A 30 -0.01 0.69 1.28
C ARG A 30 -0.09 -0.46 2.29
N GLU A 31 0.79 -0.48 3.30
CA GLU A 31 0.93 -1.61 4.22
C GLU A 31 -0.30 -1.80 5.14
N PRO A 32 -0.86 -0.77 5.78
CA PRO A 32 -2.12 -0.88 6.53
C PRO A 32 -3.28 -1.40 5.67
N PHE A 33 -3.43 -0.87 4.45
CA PHE A 33 -4.43 -1.34 3.50
C PHE A 33 -4.26 -2.84 3.18
N ALA A 34 -3.05 -3.26 2.83
CA ALA A 34 -2.75 -4.64 2.49
C ALA A 34 -3.06 -5.58 3.66
N THR A 35 -2.69 -5.16 4.87
CA THR A 35 -2.93 -5.91 6.10
C THR A 35 -4.42 -6.10 6.35
N GLU A 36 -5.21 -5.03 6.27
CA GLU A 36 -6.64 -5.09 6.55
C GLU A 36 -7.42 -5.87 5.49
N ALA A 37 -7.12 -5.68 4.20
CA ALA A 37 -7.75 -6.44 3.13
C ALA A 37 -7.44 -7.96 3.23
N LYS A 38 -6.20 -8.32 3.61
CA LYS A 38 -5.83 -9.72 3.89
C LYS A 38 -6.56 -10.25 5.11
N ARG A 39 -6.67 -9.46 6.19
CA ARG A 39 -7.40 -9.81 7.40
C ARG A 39 -8.87 -10.09 7.11
N ILE A 40 -9.57 -9.19 6.41
CA ILE A 40 -10.99 -9.40 6.01
C ILE A 40 -11.15 -10.70 5.23
N THR A 41 -10.23 -10.97 4.29
CA THR A 41 -10.30 -12.20 3.49
C THR A 41 -10.18 -13.47 4.33
N VAL A 42 -9.28 -13.46 5.32
CA VAL A 42 -8.97 -14.61 6.18
C VAL A 42 -10.02 -14.78 7.27
N ASP A 43 -10.34 -13.72 8.01
CA ASP A 43 -11.25 -13.77 9.17
C ASP A 43 -12.68 -14.13 8.78
N GLU A 44 -13.13 -13.63 7.62
CA GLU A 44 -14.51 -13.84 7.15
C GLU A 44 -14.64 -15.05 6.24
N ASP A 45 -13.54 -15.78 6.06
CA ASP A 45 -13.50 -17.01 5.30
C ASP A 45 -14.11 -16.79 3.88
N HIS A 46 -13.78 -15.68 3.23
CA HIS A 46 -14.43 -15.28 1.97
C HIS A 46 -13.85 -15.98 0.73
N VAL A 47 -12.56 -16.34 0.76
CA VAL A 47 -11.83 -16.88 -0.40
C VAL A 47 -10.97 -18.07 0.01
N ASP A 48 -11.08 -19.19 -0.73
CA ASP A 48 -10.37 -20.45 -0.45
C ASP A 48 -9.02 -20.57 -1.20
N SER A 49 -8.38 -19.45 -1.46
CA SER A 49 -7.10 -19.44 -2.19
C SER A 49 -6.08 -18.56 -1.49
N SER A 50 -5.01 -19.20 -1.03
CA SER A 50 -3.81 -18.50 -0.58
C SER A 50 -3.26 -17.57 -1.67
N ARG A 51 -3.49 -17.89 -2.95
CA ARG A 51 -3.08 -17.05 -4.10
C ARG A 51 -3.69 -15.66 -4.03
N TYR A 52 -4.99 -15.56 -3.76
CA TYR A 52 -5.69 -14.28 -3.71
C TYR A 52 -5.15 -13.45 -2.55
N VAL A 53 -5.21 -13.99 -1.32
CA VAL A 53 -4.71 -13.30 -0.11
C VAL A 53 -3.27 -12.83 -0.29
N ASN A 54 -2.39 -13.72 -0.76
CA ASN A 54 -0.98 -13.41 -0.93
C ASN A 54 -0.67 -12.45 -2.07
N SER A 55 -1.63 -12.17 -2.94
CA SER A 55 -1.47 -11.24 -4.06
C SER A 55 -1.97 -9.82 -3.76
N ILE A 56 -2.69 -9.62 -2.65
CA ILE A 56 -3.22 -8.31 -2.29
C ILE A 56 -2.05 -7.39 -1.96
N SER A 57 -1.79 -6.42 -2.85
CA SER A 57 -0.85 -5.30 -2.70
C SER A 57 0.64 -5.67 -2.66
N GLU A 58 0.97 -6.80 -2.06
CA GLU A 58 2.30 -7.35 -1.96
C GLU A 58 2.28 -8.85 -1.77
N ARG A 59 3.36 -9.50 -2.22
CA ARG A 59 3.56 -10.92 -2.05
C ARG A 59 3.78 -11.25 -0.57
N THR A 60 2.85 -12.00 0.00
CA THR A 60 3.05 -12.67 1.30
C THR A 60 3.06 -14.19 1.13
N ASP A 61 3.35 -14.91 2.23
CA ASP A 61 3.30 -16.37 2.30
C ASP A 61 2.23 -16.86 3.31
N PHE A 62 1.21 -16.03 3.62
CA PHE A 62 0.17 -16.30 4.62
C PHE A 62 -1.25 -16.23 4.00
N PRO A 63 -2.15 -17.20 4.26
CA PRO A 63 -1.99 -18.36 5.12
C PRO A 63 -1.14 -19.48 4.49
N ALA A 64 -0.50 -20.30 5.33
CA ALA A 64 0.39 -21.41 4.93
C ALA A 64 -0.35 -22.59 4.26
N THR A 65 -1.67 -22.65 4.40
CA THR A 65 -2.54 -23.63 3.75
C THR A 65 -3.82 -22.92 3.31
N ASN A 66 -4.39 -23.34 2.18
CA ASN A 66 -5.76 -22.93 1.85
C ASN A 66 -6.76 -23.69 2.74
N LYS A 67 -8.06 -23.38 2.65
CA LYS A 67 -9.07 -24.00 3.53
C LYS A 67 -9.25 -25.49 3.24
N THR A 68 -8.99 -25.91 1.99
CA THR A 68 -8.95 -27.34 1.64
C THR A 68 -7.77 -28.12 2.25
N GLY A 69 -6.88 -27.46 3.02
CA GLY A 69 -5.68 -28.07 3.58
C GLY A 69 -4.59 -28.37 2.55
N ARG A 70 -4.76 -27.91 1.30
CA ARG A 70 -3.76 -27.99 0.25
C ARG A 70 -2.76 -26.86 0.42
N GLY A 71 -1.51 -27.13 0.06
CA GLY A 71 -0.38 -26.20 0.26
C GLY A 71 -0.58 -24.84 -0.40
N THR A 72 0.29 -23.89 -0.05
CA THR A 72 0.25 -22.52 -0.58
C THR A 72 0.37 -22.50 -2.10
N ILE A 73 -0.63 -21.94 -2.78
CA ILE A 73 -0.44 -21.38 -4.13
C ILE A 73 0.21 -20.01 -3.96
N LYS A 74 1.44 -19.87 -4.43
CA LYS A 74 2.16 -18.60 -4.45
C LYS A 74 1.69 -17.78 -5.66
N PRO A 75 1.35 -16.49 -5.48
CA PRO A 75 1.03 -15.63 -6.60
C PRO A 75 2.27 -15.33 -7.44
N THR A 76 2.07 -15.10 -8.73
CA THR A 76 3.11 -14.55 -9.61
C THR A 76 3.19 -13.03 -9.43
N GLY A 77 4.24 -12.40 -9.97
CA GLY A 77 4.33 -10.93 -9.97
C GLY A 77 3.12 -10.27 -10.64
N ASP A 78 2.62 -10.88 -11.72
CA ASP A 78 1.45 -10.40 -12.48
C ASP A 78 0.13 -10.47 -11.71
N ASP A 79 0.08 -11.25 -10.62
CA ASP A 79 -1.09 -11.31 -9.75
C ASP A 79 -1.18 -10.12 -8.79
N ILE A 80 -0.11 -9.32 -8.65
CA ILE A 80 0.00 -8.23 -7.68
C ILE A 80 -0.11 -6.90 -8.41
N VAL A 81 -1.07 -6.07 -8.00
CA VAL A 81 -1.13 -4.69 -8.46
C VAL A 81 -0.34 -3.83 -7.47
N ASN A 82 0.74 -3.21 -7.96
CA ASN A 82 1.58 -2.28 -7.20
C ASN A 82 2.29 -1.32 -8.16
N ILE A 83 1.54 -0.39 -8.75
CA ILE A 83 2.03 0.49 -9.82
C ILE A 83 2.15 1.92 -9.29
N LEU A 84 3.40 2.40 -9.20
CA LEU A 84 3.70 3.78 -8.79
C LEU A 84 3.75 4.68 -10.04
N THR A 85 2.88 5.68 -10.07
CA THR A 85 2.89 6.72 -11.11
C THR A 85 3.23 8.07 -10.50
N GLU A 86 4.27 8.71 -11.03
CA GLU A 86 4.77 10.00 -10.55
C GLU A 86 4.59 11.08 -11.62
N THR A 87 4.06 12.21 -11.19
CA THR A 87 4.01 13.46 -11.95
C THR A 87 4.73 14.56 -11.15
N ARG A 88 4.77 15.78 -11.70
CA ARG A 88 5.43 16.92 -11.05
C ARG A 88 4.86 17.21 -9.65
N ASP A 89 3.55 17.11 -9.51
CA ASP A 89 2.77 17.55 -8.36
C ASP A 89 2.01 16.42 -7.67
N ARG A 90 1.88 15.25 -8.30
CA ARG A 90 1.14 14.11 -7.75
C ARG A 90 1.91 12.80 -7.85
N THR A 91 1.80 12.00 -6.81
CA THR A 91 2.23 10.60 -6.80
C THR A 91 1.00 9.73 -6.50
N THR A 92 0.74 8.74 -7.35
CA THR A 92 -0.36 7.79 -7.19
C THR A 92 0.23 6.39 -7.09
N LEU A 93 -0.29 5.59 -6.16
CA LEU A 93 0.02 4.18 -6.05
C LEU A 93 -1.25 3.38 -6.30
N GLU A 94 -1.30 2.66 -7.42
CA GLU A 94 -2.36 1.69 -7.68
C GLU A 94 -1.98 0.40 -7.00
N THR A 95 -2.88 -0.12 -6.15
CA THR A 95 -2.59 -1.31 -5.36
C THR A 95 -3.80 -2.23 -5.21
N GLY A 96 -3.54 -3.53 -5.13
CA GLY A 96 -4.59 -4.55 -5.07
C GLY A 96 -4.10 -5.89 -5.61
N THR A 97 -5.01 -6.66 -6.20
CA THR A 97 -4.73 -7.98 -6.80
C THR A 97 -5.27 -8.04 -8.22
N ALA A 98 -4.49 -8.65 -9.11
CA ALA A 98 -4.80 -8.89 -10.52
C ALA A 98 -5.12 -10.37 -10.79
N VAL A 99 -5.36 -11.17 -9.74
CA VAL A 99 -5.81 -12.56 -9.89
C VAL A 99 -7.11 -12.58 -10.72
N PRO A 100 -7.27 -13.46 -11.71
CA PRO A 100 -8.37 -13.37 -12.68
C PRO A 100 -9.78 -13.30 -12.07
N TYR A 101 -10.02 -13.99 -10.95
CA TYR A 101 -11.31 -14.00 -10.26
C TYR A 101 -11.48 -12.90 -9.20
N ALA A 102 -10.51 -11.99 -9.04
CA ALA A 102 -10.55 -10.94 -8.03
C ALA A 102 -11.79 -10.04 -8.17
N HIS A 103 -12.18 -9.71 -9.39
CA HIS A 103 -13.37 -8.90 -9.65
C HIS A 103 -14.68 -9.58 -9.20
N HIS A 104 -14.76 -10.91 -9.27
CA HIS A 104 -15.91 -11.66 -8.76
C HIS A 104 -15.97 -11.65 -7.23
N VAL A 105 -14.81 -11.81 -6.59
CA VAL A 105 -14.67 -11.75 -5.13
C VAL A 105 -15.04 -10.36 -4.63
N GLU A 106 -14.54 -9.31 -5.28
CA GLU A 106 -14.80 -7.93 -4.91
C GLU A 106 -16.29 -7.60 -5.02
N ARG A 107 -16.93 -7.98 -6.12
CA ARG A 107 -18.37 -7.77 -6.30
C ARG A 107 -19.23 -8.44 -5.21
N ARG A 108 -18.76 -9.55 -4.64
CA ARG A 108 -19.52 -10.35 -3.67
C ARG A 108 -19.25 -9.92 -2.22
N TYR A 109 -18.01 -9.56 -1.90
CA TYR A 109 -17.55 -9.40 -0.53
C TYR A 109 -16.96 -8.02 -0.22
N ASN A 110 -16.76 -7.18 -1.24
CA ASN A 110 -16.24 -5.81 -1.14
C ASN A 110 -14.94 -5.73 -0.31
N ILE A 111 -14.00 -6.66 -0.53
CA ILE A 111 -12.83 -6.85 0.32
C ILE A 111 -11.88 -5.65 0.20
N ILE A 112 -11.61 -5.23 -1.03
CA ILE A 112 -10.69 -4.11 -1.31
C ILE A 112 -11.32 -2.79 -0.86
N GLY A 113 -12.60 -2.57 -1.19
CA GLY A 113 -13.33 -1.38 -0.73
C GLY A 113 -13.35 -1.26 0.79
N ARG A 114 -13.72 -2.34 1.50
CA ARG A 114 -13.71 -2.37 2.97
C ARG A 114 -12.31 -2.26 3.55
N GLY A 115 -11.31 -2.85 2.90
CA GLY A 115 -9.91 -2.72 3.31
C GLY A 115 -9.44 -1.26 3.28
N LEU A 116 -9.84 -0.49 2.27
CA LEU A 116 -9.57 0.94 2.19
C LEU A 116 -10.32 1.72 3.28
N ASP A 117 -11.62 1.49 3.43
CA ASP A 117 -12.45 2.22 4.40
C ASP A 117 -11.99 1.95 5.85
N ASN A 118 -11.71 0.69 6.19
CA ASN A 118 -11.31 0.30 7.54
C ASN A 118 -9.89 0.77 7.89
N ALA A 119 -8.96 0.76 6.92
CA ALA A 119 -7.57 1.12 7.16
C ALA A 119 -7.29 2.61 6.99
N GLU A 120 -8.25 3.44 6.54
CA GLU A 120 -8.03 4.84 6.16
C GLU A 120 -7.23 5.63 7.22
N ALA A 121 -7.60 5.50 8.49
CA ALA A 121 -6.92 6.19 9.59
C ALA A 121 -5.45 5.76 9.73
N ASP A 122 -5.19 4.46 9.66
CA ASP A 122 -3.84 3.90 9.77
C ASP A 122 -3.00 4.21 8.52
N MET A 123 -3.62 4.25 7.34
CA MET A 123 -2.99 4.69 6.09
C MET A 123 -2.53 6.15 6.19
N HIS A 124 -3.39 7.04 6.70
CA HIS A 124 -3.03 8.44 6.93
C HIS A 124 -1.93 8.59 7.97
N ALA A 125 -1.98 7.84 9.06
CA ALA A 125 -0.96 7.88 10.10
C ALA A 125 0.41 7.37 9.59
N ALA A 126 0.43 6.24 8.88
CA ALA A 126 1.64 5.66 8.31
C ALA A 126 2.25 6.56 7.24
N GLY A 127 1.42 7.03 6.30
CA GLY A 127 1.85 7.93 5.22
C GLY A 127 2.37 9.27 5.74
N GLY A 128 1.66 9.89 6.69
CA GLY A 128 2.08 11.15 7.31
C GLY A 128 3.42 11.02 8.06
N LYS A 129 3.58 9.95 8.84
CA LYS A 129 4.84 9.65 9.53
C LYS A 129 6.00 9.49 8.55
N ALA A 130 5.81 8.74 7.47
CA ALA A 130 6.83 8.49 6.45
C ALA A 130 7.23 9.78 5.73
N ALA A 131 6.26 10.63 5.37
CA ALA A 131 6.53 11.93 4.77
C ALA A 131 7.36 12.86 5.69
N ILE A 132 7.01 12.94 6.98
CA ILE A 132 7.72 13.78 7.97
C ILE A 132 9.17 13.34 8.16
N GLN A 133 9.45 12.03 8.09
CA GLN A 133 10.80 11.50 8.21
C GLN A 133 11.75 12.01 7.12
N ILE A 134 11.24 12.34 5.93
CA ILE A 134 12.07 12.88 4.83
C ILE A 134 12.61 14.28 5.16
N PHE A 135 11.81 15.10 5.85
CA PHE A 135 12.21 16.46 6.24
C PHE A 135 12.99 16.53 7.55
N SER A 136 13.00 15.42 8.31
CA SER A 136 13.73 15.29 9.57
C SER A 136 15.15 14.75 9.40
N LYS A 137 15.55 14.42 8.16
CA LYS A 137 16.92 14.04 7.78
C LYS A 137 17.74 15.27 7.44
#